data_AF-A0A2Z6SD27-F1
#
_entry.id   AF-A0A2Z6SD27-F1
#
_cell.length_a   1.000
_cell.length_b   1.000
_cell.length_c   1.000
_cell.angle_alpha   90.00
_cell.angle_beta   90.00
_cell.angle_gamma   90.00
#
_symmetry.space_group_name_H-M   'P 1'
#
loop_
_entity.id
_entity.type
_entity.pdbx_description
1 polymer ?
#
loop_
_entity_poly.entity_id
_entity_poly.type
_entity_poly.pdbx_seq_one_letter_code
_entity_poly.pdbx_strand_id
1 'polypeptide(L)'
;MRQRIQLPSVSSKSLFFDYLSYCRSINVIIMNTIISIGSSLPYNQFLVQQEFYRLFMKQCPELKYLNMKSIEHQVFYFPEANIRLESLFELECDTSIDSSYFYGLARLCHYIQRIIITNVDPNPDHHGIVKLIEVQKNLRYFEWIDNFNDEKECFTDDFYKEIFLELEKKADTLIHFKLFYNDDEIYERKSLQEILPEFRKLKTLIINDLGLISEYLLKTLVYNDLEVLNINYITIYEASIMIENSGGRLKEVLSKPYYRLYNCDFDESSLTFIRKIHENCPSIERLSLAFSSSKEHFTEFEKLLNVCQNLKSLLLIIKNTDKNEIEEKNLENGDKLLKLLIKTAPTNLRELRFFNYFKFSLESLEEFLVKWKGCALSMLTSDTIYEGVNYKKLINKYKNNGVIKDFRCESFMNVEDMNFRI
;
A
#
# COMPACT_ATOMS: atom_id res chain seq x y z
N MET A 1 37.44 47.86 -14.43
CA MET A 1 36.44 47.54 -15.48
C MET A 1 35.52 46.45 -14.95
N ARG A 2 34.23 46.73 -14.77
CA ARG A 2 33.22 45.71 -14.42
C ARG A 2 32.76 45.04 -15.71
N GLN A 3 33.18 43.80 -15.98
CA GLN A 3 32.62 43.01 -17.06
C GLN A 3 31.17 42.64 -16.69
N ARG A 4 30.19 43.30 -17.31
CA ARG A 4 28.79 42.86 -17.30
C ARG A 4 28.73 41.59 -18.14
N ILE A 5 28.37 40.47 -17.52
CA ILE A 5 27.96 39.27 -18.24
C ILE A 5 26.70 39.64 -19.04
N GLN A 6 26.81 39.72 -20.36
CA GLN A 6 25.65 39.87 -21.24
C GLN A 6 24.99 38.50 -21.34
N LEU A 7 23.83 38.34 -20.70
CA LEU A 7 22.95 37.21 -20.94
C LEU A 7 22.46 37.28 -22.40
N PRO A 8 22.42 36.14 -23.14
CA PRO A 8 21.86 36.14 -24.49
C PRO A 8 20.42 36.65 -24.45
N SER A 9 20.06 37.53 -25.37
CA SER A 9 18.69 38.00 -25.54
C SER A 9 17.84 36.84 -26.03
N VAL A 10 17.31 36.05 -25.11
CA VAL A 10 16.26 35.08 -25.43
C VAL A 10 15.06 35.93 -25.86
N SER A 11 14.78 35.92 -27.16
CA SER A 11 13.50 36.40 -27.70
C SER A 11 12.41 35.54 -27.06
N SER A 12 11.86 35.99 -25.93
CA SER A 12 10.65 35.41 -25.36
C SER A 12 9.50 35.74 -26.31
N LYS A 13 9.31 34.92 -27.34
CA LYS A 13 8.01 34.84 -27.98
C LYS A 13 7.03 34.58 -26.83
N SER A 14 6.04 35.45 -26.65
CA SER A 14 5.00 35.20 -25.64
C SER A 14 4.46 33.80 -25.93
N LEU A 15 4.46 32.95 -24.92
CA LEU A 15 3.85 31.63 -25.07
C LEU A 15 2.40 31.83 -25.52
N PHE A 16 1.96 31.06 -26.51
CA PHE A 16 0.58 31.12 -27.00
C PHE A 16 -0.44 30.74 -25.91
N PHE A 17 0.05 30.13 -24.83
CA PHE A 17 -0.75 29.62 -23.73
C PHE A 17 -0.04 29.89 -22.41
N ASP A 18 -0.79 30.37 -21.41
CA ASP A 18 -0.30 30.56 -20.05
C ASP A 18 -0.36 29.24 -19.29
N TYR A 19 0.69 28.42 -19.40
CA TYR A 19 0.75 27.15 -18.68
C TYR A 19 0.75 27.31 -17.16
N LEU A 20 1.27 28.44 -16.65
CA LEU A 20 1.43 28.65 -15.21
C LEU A 20 0.10 28.96 -14.53
N SER A 21 -0.85 29.58 -15.23
CA SER A 21 -2.21 29.78 -14.70
C SER A 21 -2.98 28.48 -14.46
N TYR A 22 -2.59 27.38 -15.10
CA TYR A 22 -3.20 26.05 -14.88
C TYR A 22 -2.37 25.17 -13.94
N CYS A 23 -1.18 25.62 -13.55
CA CYS A 23 -0.32 24.87 -12.64
C CYS A 23 -0.91 24.92 -11.23
N ARG A 24 -1.18 23.74 -10.65
CA ARG A 24 -1.75 23.56 -9.31
C ARG A 24 -0.87 22.72 -8.39
N SER A 25 0.35 22.42 -8.82
CA SER A 25 1.21 21.45 -8.15
C SER A 25 2.67 21.83 -8.28
N ILE A 26 3.42 21.74 -7.19
CA ILE A 26 4.87 21.85 -7.19
C ILE A 26 5.44 20.50 -6.77
N ASN A 27 6.33 19.94 -7.58
CA ASN A 27 7.10 18.76 -7.22
C ASN A 27 8.59 19.09 -7.29
N VAL A 28 9.23 19.16 -6.13
CA VAL A 28 10.62 19.62 -6.02
C VAL A 28 11.60 18.65 -6.66
N ILE A 29 11.36 17.34 -6.59
CA ILE A 29 12.21 16.33 -7.26
C ILE A 29 12.22 16.55 -8.78
N ILE A 30 11.03 16.70 -9.39
CA ILE A 30 10.91 16.97 -10.83
C ILE A 30 11.57 18.31 -11.18
N MET A 31 11.35 19.34 -10.36
CA MET A 31 11.96 20.65 -10.55
C MET A 31 13.49 20.57 -10.53
N ASN A 32 14.07 19.90 -9.55
CA ASN A 32 15.52 19.71 -9.43
C ASN A 32 16.08 18.90 -10.60
N THR A 33 15.32 17.92 -11.10
CA THR A 33 15.67 17.18 -12.32
C THR A 33 15.75 18.11 -13.54
N ILE A 34 14.79 19.01 -13.71
CA ILE A 34 14.79 19.98 -14.83
C ILE A 34 15.94 20.98 -14.69
N ILE A 35 16.14 21.52 -13.48
CA ILE A 35 17.19 22.51 -13.20
C ILE A 35 18.58 21.92 -13.46
N SER A 36 18.80 20.66 -13.09
CA SER A 36 20.09 19.98 -13.28
C SER A 36 20.47 19.77 -14.75
N ILE A 37 19.51 19.75 -15.67
CA ILE A 37 19.78 19.76 -17.13
C ILE A 37 20.45 21.08 -17.55
N GLY A 38 20.02 22.20 -16.96
CA GLY A 38 20.52 23.53 -17.32
C GLY A 38 21.86 23.87 -16.68
N SER A 39 22.15 23.35 -15.49
CA SER A 39 23.42 23.59 -14.78
C SER A 39 23.71 22.47 -13.79
N SER A 40 24.96 22.00 -13.73
CA SER A 40 25.44 21.05 -12.73
C SER A 40 25.97 21.70 -11.44
N LEU A 41 26.16 23.02 -11.42
CA LEU A 41 26.68 23.74 -10.25
C LEU A 41 25.59 23.95 -9.19
N PRO A 42 25.76 23.47 -7.94
CA PRO A 42 24.73 23.55 -6.89
C PRO A 42 24.24 24.98 -6.63
N TYR A 43 25.15 25.96 -6.59
CA TYR A 43 24.78 27.37 -6.38
C TYR A 43 23.86 27.91 -7.48
N ASN A 44 24.12 27.56 -8.74
CA ASN A 44 23.25 27.97 -9.85
C ASN A 44 21.89 27.27 -9.75
N GLN A 45 21.88 25.98 -9.37
CA GLN A 45 20.63 25.23 -9.20
C GLN A 45 19.77 25.87 -8.10
N PHE A 46 20.37 26.21 -6.96
CA PHE A 46 19.72 26.93 -5.85
C PHE A 46 19.08 28.24 -6.32
N LEU A 47 19.82 29.08 -7.06
CA LEU A 47 19.29 30.35 -7.58
C LEU A 47 18.14 30.15 -8.56
N VAL A 48 18.25 29.17 -9.46
CA VAL A 48 17.19 28.86 -10.42
C VAL A 48 15.95 28.35 -9.69
N GLN A 49 16.11 27.49 -8.69
CA GLN A 49 15.01 26.98 -7.85
C GLN A 49 14.28 28.13 -7.15
N GLN A 50 15.01 29.13 -6.64
CA GLN A 50 14.42 30.34 -6.06
C GLN A 50 13.49 31.08 -7.04
N GLU A 51 13.94 31.24 -8.30
CA GLU A 51 13.15 31.91 -9.34
C GLU A 51 11.92 31.07 -9.74
N PHE A 52 12.01 29.75 -9.75
CA PHE A 52 10.84 28.88 -9.93
C PHE A 52 9.80 29.12 -8.85
N TYR A 53 10.19 29.09 -7.56
CA TYR A 53 9.24 29.35 -6.48
C TYR A 53 8.62 30.75 -6.56
N ARG A 54 9.43 31.77 -6.88
CA ARG A 54 8.92 33.12 -7.11
C ARG A 54 7.87 33.16 -8.21
N LEU A 55 8.10 32.47 -9.32
CA LEU A 55 7.14 32.38 -10.43
C LEU A 55 5.87 31.65 -10.01
N PHE A 56 5.98 30.50 -9.34
CA PHE A 56 4.83 29.72 -8.90
C PHE A 56 3.97 30.49 -7.89
N MET A 57 4.57 31.12 -6.87
CA MET A 57 3.81 31.88 -5.87
C MET A 57 3.07 33.08 -6.50
N LYS A 58 3.70 33.73 -7.49
CA LYS A 58 3.09 34.84 -8.20
C LYS A 58 1.96 34.40 -9.15
N GLN A 59 2.18 33.36 -9.95
CA GLN A 59 1.34 33.04 -11.11
C GLN A 59 0.35 31.89 -10.90
N CYS A 60 0.59 30.96 -9.97
CA CYS A 60 -0.33 29.85 -9.73
C CYS A 60 -1.56 30.34 -8.96
N PRO A 61 -2.79 30.19 -9.49
CA PRO A 61 -3.97 30.69 -8.80
C PRO A 61 -4.27 29.91 -7.51
N GLU A 62 -4.10 28.59 -7.53
CA GLU A 62 -4.35 27.68 -6.43
C GLU A 62 -3.28 26.58 -6.41
N LEU A 63 -2.51 26.47 -5.32
CA LEU A 63 -1.56 25.39 -5.15
C LEU A 63 -2.24 24.26 -4.36
N LYS A 64 -2.59 23.16 -5.04
CA LYS A 64 -3.28 22.01 -4.43
C LYS A 64 -2.31 20.92 -3.95
N TYR A 65 -1.17 20.76 -4.60
CA TYR A 65 -0.18 19.74 -4.26
C TYR A 65 1.20 20.36 -4.08
N LEU A 66 1.89 19.98 -3.02
CA LEU A 66 3.29 20.32 -2.79
C LEU A 66 4.04 19.05 -2.40
N ASN A 67 4.99 18.63 -3.23
CA ASN A 67 6.06 17.74 -2.81
C ASN A 67 7.28 18.58 -2.51
N MET A 68 7.64 18.64 -1.24
CA MET A 68 8.76 19.44 -0.72
C MET A 68 10.00 18.60 -0.43
N LYS A 69 10.08 17.35 -0.92
CA LYS A 69 11.29 16.52 -0.78
C LYS A 69 12.49 17.22 -1.43
N SER A 70 13.58 17.35 -0.69
CA SER A 70 14.78 18.11 -1.10
C SER A 70 14.55 19.62 -1.35
N ILE A 71 13.63 20.24 -0.62
CA ILE A 71 13.41 21.69 -0.67
C ILE A 71 14.55 22.44 0.02
N GLU A 72 15.06 23.49 -0.64
CA GLU A 72 16.13 24.33 -0.08
C GLU A 72 15.68 25.78 0.14
N HIS A 73 14.45 26.14 -0.27
CA HIS A 73 13.90 27.49 -0.10
C HIS A 73 12.62 27.47 0.72
N GLN A 74 12.58 28.34 1.72
CA GLN A 74 11.40 28.56 2.55
C GLN A 74 10.31 29.30 1.76
N VAL A 75 9.50 28.53 1.02
CA VAL A 75 8.47 29.01 0.09
C VAL A 75 7.45 29.96 0.72
N PHE A 76 7.25 29.89 2.02
CA PHE A 76 6.35 30.73 2.79
C PHE A 76 6.84 32.17 2.99
N TYR A 77 8.07 32.51 2.61
CA TYR A 77 8.56 33.90 2.62
C TYR A 77 8.39 34.63 1.28
N PHE A 78 7.94 33.95 0.23
CA PHE A 78 7.69 34.63 -1.04
C PHE A 78 6.42 35.48 -0.96
N PRO A 79 6.36 36.59 -1.72
CA PRO A 79 5.12 37.34 -1.91
C PRO A 79 3.98 36.42 -2.35
N GLU A 80 2.76 36.72 -1.89
CA GLU A 80 1.53 35.96 -2.17
C GLU A 80 1.50 34.49 -1.67
N ALA A 81 2.55 34.00 -1.00
CA ALA A 81 2.63 32.62 -0.54
C ALA A 81 1.49 32.25 0.42
N ASN A 82 1.02 33.18 1.24
CA ASN A 82 -0.12 32.98 2.13
C ASN A 82 -1.38 32.56 1.35
N ILE A 83 -1.72 33.28 0.28
CA ILE A 83 -2.90 33.01 -0.55
C ILE A 83 -2.74 31.65 -1.24
N ARG A 84 -1.53 31.34 -1.72
CA ARG A 84 -1.30 30.10 -2.48
C ARG A 84 -1.32 28.87 -1.58
N LEU A 85 -0.60 28.93 -0.46
CA LEU A 85 -0.41 27.82 0.47
C LEU A 85 -1.64 27.55 1.32
N GLU A 86 -2.50 28.55 1.59
CA GLU A 86 -3.79 28.30 2.27
C GLU A 86 -4.68 27.30 1.51
N SER A 87 -4.55 27.27 0.17
CA SER A 87 -5.31 26.37 -0.70
C SER A 87 -4.73 24.94 -0.80
N LEU A 88 -3.62 24.66 -0.11
CA LEU A 88 -2.89 23.40 -0.17
C LEU A 88 -3.76 22.24 0.34
N PHE A 89 -3.94 21.24 -0.51
CA PHE A 89 -4.77 20.07 -0.25
C PHE A 89 -3.92 18.85 0.12
N GLU A 90 -2.79 18.68 -0.56
CA GLU A 90 -1.90 17.53 -0.43
C GLU A 90 -0.45 17.97 -0.23
N LEU A 91 0.19 17.40 0.78
CA LEU A 91 1.59 17.59 1.08
C LEU A 91 2.33 16.25 1.08
N GLU A 92 3.45 16.21 0.37
CA GLU A 92 4.42 15.12 0.43
C GLU A 92 5.78 15.68 0.87
N CYS A 93 6.35 15.10 1.92
CA CYS A 93 7.63 15.53 2.49
C CYS A 93 8.46 14.33 2.95
N ASP A 94 9.68 14.62 3.39
CA ASP A 94 10.53 13.66 4.07
C ASP A 94 11.13 14.28 5.34
N THR A 95 11.69 13.43 6.21
CA THR A 95 12.21 13.86 7.52
C THR A 95 13.60 14.48 7.46
N SER A 96 14.28 14.52 6.30
CA SER A 96 15.54 15.24 6.14
C SER A 96 15.36 16.77 6.11
N ILE A 97 14.12 17.23 5.98
CA ILE A 97 13.78 18.64 5.90
C ILE A 97 13.79 19.26 7.30
N ASP A 98 14.48 20.40 7.42
CA ASP A 98 14.57 21.16 8.66
C ASP A 98 13.18 21.55 9.22
N SER A 99 13.02 21.43 10.54
CA SER A 99 11.73 21.60 11.21
C SER A 99 11.12 22.99 11.03
N SER A 100 11.93 24.02 10.76
CA SER A 100 11.47 25.38 10.46
C SER A 100 10.53 25.43 9.25
N TYR A 101 10.68 24.52 8.28
CA TYR A 101 9.81 24.46 7.12
C TYR A 101 8.39 24.04 7.49
N PHE A 102 8.27 23.03 8.34
CA PHE A 102 6.97 22.54 8.82
C PHE A 102 6.29 23.58 9.71
N TYR A 103 7.03 24.28 10.58
CA TYR A 103 6.49 25.41 11.34
C TYR A 103 6.00 26.54 10.43
N GLY A 104 6.75 26.86 9.37
CA GLY A 104 6.34 27.85 8.36
C GLY A 104 5.04 27.47 7.66
N LEU A 105 4.91 26.21 7.24
CA LEU A 105 3.69 25.69 6.63
C LEU A 105 2.54 25.65 7.62
N ALA A 106 2.75 25.22 8.86
CA ALA A 106 1.72 25.15 9.89
C ALA A 106 1.07 26.51 10.19
N ARG A 107 1.79 27.61 9.98
CA ARG A 107 1.25 28.97 10.13
C ARG A 107 0.27 29.37 9.03
N LEU A 108 0.35 28.76 7.85
CA LEU A 108 -0.41 29.16 6.66
C LEU A 108 -1.43 28.09 6.25
N CYS A 109 -1.07 26.82 6.38
CA CYS A 109 -1.82 25.67 5.88
C CYS A 109 -2.59 24.99 7.01
N HIS A 110 -3.91 25.17 7.04
CA HIS A 110 -4.78 24.62 8.09
C HIS A 110 -5.81 23.61 7.55
N TYR A 111 -5.81 23.35 6.25
CA TYR A 111 -6.82 22.55 5.54
C TYR A 111 -6.21 21.47 4.64
N ILE A 112 -4.96 21.09 4.88
CA ILE A 112 -4.34 19.95 4.18
C ILE A 112 -5.16 18.70 4.55
N GLN A 113 -5.63 18.00 3.52
CA GLN A 113 -6.43 16.78 3.69
C GLN A 113 -5.60 15.52 3.53
N ARG A 114 -4.45 15.61 2.84
CA ARG A 114 -3.56 14.48 2.58
C ARG A 114 -2.13 14.82 2.94
N ILE A 115 -1.56 14.09 3.88
CA ILE A 115 -0.15 14.20 4.28
C ILE A 115 0.51 12.84 4.05
N ILE A 116 1.64 12.86 3.32
CA ILE A 116 2.52 11.72 3.11
C ILE A 116 3.91 12.10 3.59
N ILE A 117 4.48 11.28 4.46
CA ILE A 117 5.80 11.52 5.03
C ILE A 117 6.67 10.30 4.77
N THR A 118 7.82 10.52 4.15
CA THR A 118 8.86 9.50 4.04
C THR A 118 9.94 9.79 5.07
N ASN A 119 10.06 8.94 6.08
CA ASN A 119 11.13 9.03 7.04
C ASN A 119 12.43 8.47 6.45
N VAL A 120 13.44 9.31 6.30
CA VAL A 120 14.75 8.97 5.70
C VAL A 120 15.91 9.17 6.67
N ASP A 121 15.61 9.54 7.91
CA ASP A 121 16.57 9.85 8.98
C ASP A 121 16.20 8.99 10.20
N PRO A 122 17.15 8.24 10.80
CA PRO A 122 16.88 7.43 12.00
C PRO A 122 16.64 8.26 13.27
N ASN A 123 16.95 9.57 13.31
CA ASN A 123 16.70 10.42 14.47
C ASN A 123 16.18 11.81 14.08
N PRO A 124 15.01 11.92 13.43
CA PRO A 124 14.56 13.20 12.89
C PRO A 124 13.94 14.09 13.97
N ASP A 125 14.13 15.39 13.82
CA ASP A 125 13.34 16.39 14.55
C ASP A 125 11.90 16.41 14.02
N HIS A 126 11.03 15.63 14.65
CA HIS A 126 9.64 15.46 14.26
C HIS A 126 8.71 16.53 14.83
N HIS A 127 9.17 17.45 15.70
CA HIS A 127 8.30 18.43 16.34
C HIS A 127 7.63 19.39 15.33
N GLY A 128 8.35 19.75 14.26
CA GLY A 128 7.77 20.53 13.17
C GLY A 128 6.62 19.79 12.47
N ILE A 129 6.78 18.49 12.22
CA ILE A 129 5.77 17.63 11.61
C ILE A 129 4.55 17.49 12.54
N VAL A 130 4.78 17.23 13.82
CA VAL A 130 3.73 17.16 14.86
C VAL A 130 2.92 18.46 14.84
N LYS A 131 3.60 19.62 14.84
CA LYS A 131 2.92 20.91 14.78
C LYS A 131 2.12 21.11 13.49
N LEU A 132 2.63 20.63 12.36
CA LEU A 132 1.91 20.69 11.09
C LEU A 132 0.63 19.84 11.13
N ILE A 133 0.67 18.63 11.71
CA ILE A 133 -0.51 17.76 11.86
C ILE A 133 -1.52 18.39 12.82
N GLU A 134 -1.06 18.91 13.95
CA GLU A 134 -1.86 19.55 15.00
C GLU A 134 -2.82 20.61 14.42
N VAL A 135 -2.32 21.47 13.53
CA VAL A 135 -3.10 22.61 13.00
C VAL A 135 -4.10 22.24 11.90
N GLN A 136 -4.06 21.01 11.37
CA GLN A 136 -4.97 20.61 10.29
C GLN A 136 -6.40 20.39 10.82
N LYS A 137 -7.37 21.02 10.17
CA LYS A 137 -8.79 20.97 10.56
C LYS A 137 -9.59 19.85 9.90
N ASN A 138 -9.07 19.27 8.82
CA ASN A 138 -9.80 18.28 8.02
C ASN A 138 -8.83 17.25 7.39
N LEU A 139 -7.91 16.73 8.19
CA LEU A 139 -6.99 15.69 7.73
C LEU A 139 -7.78 14.39 7.48
N ARG A 140 -7.72 13.88 6.25
CA ARG A 140 -8.48 12.70 5.81
C ARG A 140 -7.59 11.53 5.42
N TYR A 141 -6.36 11.81 5.02
CA TYR A 141 -5.39 10.80 4.61
C TYR A 141 -4.06 11.09 5.29
N PHE A 142 -3.54 10.08 5.99
CA PHE A 142 -2.21 10.10 6.57
C PHE A 142 -1.45 8.85 6.14
N GLU A 143 -0.22 9.06 5.68
CA GLU A 143 0.70 7.99 5.32
C GLU A 143 2.11 8.31 5.81
N TRP A 144 2.70 7.35 6.51
CA TRP A 144 4.07 7.40 6.97
C TRP A 144 4.85 6.19 6.48
N ILE A 145 6.02 6.42 5.89
CA ILE A 145 6.88 5.40 5.29
C ILE A 145 8.28 5.58 5.84
N ASP A 146 8.75 4.64 6.65
CA ASP A 146 10.16 4.52 7.01
C ASP A 146 10.95 3.95 5.83
N ASN A 147 12.01 4.64 5.44
CA ASN A 147 12.86 4.32 4.30
C ASN A 147 14.28 4.83 4.52
N PHE A 148 14.99 4.23 5.48
CA PHE A 148 16.40 4.48 5.78
C PHE A 148 17.18 3.16 5.76
N ASN A 149 18.50 3.21 5.56
CA ASN A 149 19.30 2.00 5.33
C ASN A 149 19.81 1.34 6.63
N ASP A 150 19.58 1.94 7.79
CA ASP A 150 20.21 1.51 9.04
C ASP A 150 19.37 0.46 9.78
N GLU A 151 19.81 -0.81 9.66
CA GLU A 151 19.29 -2.00 10.37
C GLU A 151 19.50 -1.96 11.90
N LYS A 152 20.02 -0.85 12.48
CA LYS A 152 20.61 -0.85 13.83
C LYS A 152 19.97 0.08 14.85
N GLU A 153 19.10 0.99 14.45
CA GLU A 153 18.40 1.88 15.38
C GLU A 153 16.89 1.66 15.23
N CYS A 154 16.38 0.63 15.90
CA CYS A 154 14.94 0.46 16.04
C CYS A 154 14.39 1.66 16.81
N PHE A 155 13.46 2.38 16.19
CA PHE A 155 12.70 3.40 16.89
C PHE A 155 11.99 2.77 18.09
N THR A 156 12.15 3.40 19.25
CA THR A 156 11.22 3.15 20.33
C THR A 156 9.85 3.67 19.91
N ASP A 157 8.80 2.98 20.35
CA ASP A 157 7.39 3.38 20.18
C ASP A 157 7.14 4.86 20.57
N ASP A 158 7.98 5.42 21.44
CA ASP A 158 7.97 6.83 21.86
C ASP A 158 8.16 7.84 20.72
N PHE A 159 8.92 7.52 19.66
CA PHE A 159 9.14 8.46 18.55
C PHE A 159 7.81 8.83 17.86
N TYR A 160 6.95 7.85 17.67
CA TYR A 160 5.67 8.04 17.00
C TYR A 160 4.60 8.62 17.91
N LYS A 161 4.82 8.63 19.22
CA LYS A 161 3.82 8.96 20.22
C LYS A 161 3.22 10.34 20.03
N GLU A 162 4.04 11.37 19.83
CA GLU A 162 3.53 12.74 19.62
C GLU A 162 2.71 12.83 18.33
N ILE A 163 3.15 12.16 17.26
CA ILE A 163 2.44 12.10 15.97
C ILE A 163 1.07 11.43 16.16
N PHE A 164 1.06 10.28 16.84
CA PHE A 164 -0.16 9.51 17.11
C PHE A 164 -1.17 10.27 17.97
N LEU A 165 -0.71 10.98 19.01
CA LEU A 165 -1.58 11.83 19.83
C LEU A 165 -2.21 12.96 19.01
N GLU A 166 -1.49 13.56 18.05
CA GLU A 166 -2.10 14.56 17.16
C GLU A 166 -3.07 13.95 16.16
N LEU A 167 -2.81 12.74 15.68
CA LEU A 167 -3.71 12.01 14.78
C LEU A 167 -4.98 11.53 15.47
N GLU A 168 -4.90 11.11 16.73
CA GLU A 168 -6.06 10.75 17.57
C GLU A 168 -7.08 11.89 17.60
N LYS A 169 -6.60 13.15 17.75
CA LYS A 169 -7.46 14.35 17.68
C LYS A 169 -8.11 14.56 16.31
N LYS A 170 -7.65 13.87 15.26
CA LYS A 170 -8.22 13.89 13.90
C LYS A 170 -9.04 12.65 13.57
N ALA A 171 -9.29 11.77 14.53
CA ALA A 171 -10.03 10.51 14.34
C ALA A 171 -11.38 10.70 13.63
N ASP A 172 -12.05 11.83 13.90
CA ASP A 172 -13.34 12.16 13.31
C ASP A 172 -13.32 12.51 11.82
N THR A 173 -12.15 12.85 11.26
CA THR A 173 -12.00 13.20 9.85
C THR A 173 -11.10 12.22 9.10
N LEU A 174 -10.28 11.43 9.80
CA LEU A 174 -9.34 10.50 9.20
C LEU A 174 -10.07 9.32 8.54
N ILE A 175 -9.84 9.14 7.24
CA ILE A 175 -10.47 8.13 6.39
C ILE A 175 -9.47 7.07 5.94
N HIS A 176 -8.22 7.47 5.72
CA HIS A 176 -7.15 6.58 5.27
C HIS A 176 -5.96 6.73 6.19
N PHE A 177 -5.54 5.62 6.78
CA PHE A 177 -4.37 5.54 7.64
C PHE A 177 -3.43 4.47 7.11
N LYS A 178 -2.19 4.87 6.83
CA LYS A 178 -1.15 3.97 6.32
C LYS A 178 0.15 4.17 7.07
N LEU A 179 0.77 3.06 7.46
CA LEU A 179 2.01 3.06 8.21
C LEU A 179 2.91 1.92 7.74
N PHE A 180 4.13 2.27 7.37
CA PHE A 180 5.13 1.32 6.91
C PHE A 180 6.42 1.53 7.71
N TYR A 181 6.64 0.70 8.71
CA TYR A 181 7.89 0.63 9.48
C TYR A 181 9.02 0.02 8.65
N ASN A 182 10.26 0.39 8.93
CA ASN A 182 11.45 -0.14 8.26
C ASN A 182 12.08 -1.27 9.09
N ASP A 183 11.23 -2.20 9.52
CA ASP A 183 11.61 -3.30 10.40
C ASP A 183 11.12 -4.62 9.80
N ASP A 184 11.97 -5.66 9.87
CA ASP A 184 11.65 -7.03 9.46
C ASP A 184 11.20 -7.92 10.66
N GLU A 185 11.12 -7.34 11.86
CA GLU A 185 10.72 -8.00 13.11
C GLU A 185 9.46 -7.38 13.71
N ILE A 186 8.80 -8.14 14.60
CA ILE A 186 7.60 -7.67 15.32
C ILE A 186 8.05 -6.93 16.58
N TYR A 187 7.71 -5.65 16.66
CA TYR A 187 7.97 -4.84 17.86
C TYR A 187 6.68 -4.55 18.63
N GLU A 188 6.82 -4.18 19.90
CA GLU A 188 5.66 -3.71 20.66
C GLU A 188 5.28 -2.30 20.19
N ARG A 189 4.03 -2.12 19.75
CA ARG A 189 3.52 -0.86 19.18
C ARG A 189 2.46 -0.22 20.09
N LYS A 190 2.77 -0.03 21.37
CA LYS A 190 1.79 0.41 22.40
C LYS A 190 1.07 1.71 22.01
N SER A 191 1.81 2.72 21.59
CA SER A 191 1.27 4.05 21.27
C SER A 191 0.35 4.00 20.05
N LEU A 192 0.66 3.15 19.07
CA LEU A 192 -0.23 2.89 17.94
C LEU A 192 -1.51 2.17 18.41
N GLN A 193 -1.35 1.14 19.23
CA GLN A 193 -2.44 0.33 19.75
C GLN A 193 -3.44 1.16 20.58
N GLU A 194 -2.96 2.16 21.33
CA GLU A 194 -3.79 3.06 22.14
C GLU A 194 -4.75 3.91 21.29
N ILE A 195 -4.33 4.35 20.09
CA ILE A 195 -5.12 5.27 19.25
C ILE A 195 -6.03 4.57 18.23
N LEU A 196 -5.73 3.32 17.86
CA LEU A 196 -6.49 2.57 16.84
C LEU A 196 -8.01 2.48 17.11
N PRO A 197 -8.50 2.31 18.35
CA PRO A 197 -9.94 2.27 18.65
C PRO A 197 -10.69 3.57 18.34
N GLU A 198 -9.99 4.71 18.28
CA GLU A 198 -10.59 6.01 18.02
C GLU A 198 -10.90 6.22 16.53
N PHE A 199 -10.17 5.54 15.63
CA PHE A 199 -10.28 5.70 14.18
C PHE A 199 -11.49 5.00 13.53
N ARG A 200 -12.69 5.25 14.05
CA ARG A 200 -13.94 4.54 13.67
C ARG A 200 -14.45 4.81 12.25
N LYS A 201 -13.97 5.89 11.61
CA LYS A 201 -14.40 6.34 10.27
C LYS A 201 -13.46 5.86 9.14
N LEU A 202 -12.48 5.01 9.45
CA LEU A 202 -11.55 4.51 8.46
C LEU A 202 -12.25 3.70 7.37
N LYS A 203 -11.86 4.00 6.13
CA LYS A 203 -12.11 3.19 4.94
C LYS A 203 -10.88 2.39 4.53
N THR A 204 -9.70 2.82 4.96
CA THR A 204 -8.44 2.15 4.62
C THR A 204 -7.53 2.12 5.84
N LEU A 205 -7.13 0.91 6.20
CA LEU A 205 -6.12 0.63 7.22
C LEU A 205 -5.03 -0.22 6.60
N ILE A 206 -3.82 0.34 6.45
CA ILE A 206 -2.64 -0.38 5.95
C ILE A 206 -1.49 -0.24 6.93
N ILE A 207 -1.06 -1.34 7.54
CA ILE A 207 0.02 -1.32 8.54
C ILE A 207 0.90 -2.55 8.31
N ASN A 208 2.20 -2.39 8.13
CA ASN A 208 3.08 -3.54 7.97
C ASN A 208 3.48 -4.23 9.28
N ASP A 209 3.37 -3.58 10.43
CA ASP A 209 3.57 -4.21 11.74
C ASP A 209 2.65 -3.57 12.79
N LEU A 210 1.70 -4.35 13.32
CA LEU A 210 0.80 -3.93 14.40
C LEU A 210 1.35 -4.23 15.81
N GLY A 211 2.48 -4.94 15.87
CA GLY A 211 2.94 -5.59 17.09
C GLY A 211 2.01 -6.71 17.55
N LEU A 212 2.39 -7.36 18.65
CA LEU A 212 1.51 -8.30 19.33
C LEU A 212 0.37 -7.53 20.01
N ILE A 213 -0.88 -7.83 19.63
CA ILE A 213 -2.07 -7.17 20.17
C ILE A 213 -2.83 -8.12 21.09
N SER A 214 -3.33 -7.61 22.22
CA SER A 214 -4.23 -8.39 23.08
C SER A 214 -5.60 -8.60 22.42
N GLU A 215 -6.18 -9.79 22.60
CA GLU A 215 -7.52 -10.09 22.08
C GLU A 215 -8.60 -9.10 22.57
N TYR A 216 -8.45 -8.58 23.80
CA TYR A 216 -9.33 -7.55 24.34
C TYR A 216 -9.33 -6.29 23.47
N LEU A 217 -8.15 -5.81 23.09
CA LEU A 217 -8.03 -4.62 22.24
C LEU A 217 -8.58 -4.88 20.83
N LEU A 218 -8.33 -6.04 20.23
CA LEU A 218 -8.87 -6.36 18.89
C LEU A 218 -10.40 -6.30 18.86
N LYS A 219 -11.05 -6.73 19.94
CA LYS A 219 -12.52 -6.68 20.07
C LYS A 219 -13.06 -5.25 20.17
N THR A 220 -12.25 -4.26 20.54
CA THR A 220 -12.66 -2.84 20.55
C THR A 220 -12.45 -2.15 19.20
N LEU A 221 -11.67 -2.74 18.29
CA LEU A 221 -11.42 -2.20 16.95
C LEU A 221 -12.63 -2.41 16.03
N VAL A 222 -13.58 -1.47 16.07
CA VAL A 222 -14.81 -1.51 15.26
C VAL A 222 -14.75 -0.47 14.14
N TYR A 223 -14.66 -0.95 12.89
CA TYR A 223 -14.48 -0.12 11.70
C TYR A 223 -15.61 -0.36 10.68
N ASN A 224 -16.78 0.24 10.92
CA ASN A 224 -18.00 -0.06 10.15
C ASN A 224 -17.94 0.30 8.66
N ASP A 225 -17.07 1.24 8.29
CA ASP A 225 -16.92 1.75 6.93
C ASP A 225 -15.66 1.20 6.23
N LEU A 226 -14.98 0.21 6.81
CA LEU A 226 -13.70 -0.29 6.31
C LEU A 226 -13.85 -0.99 4.96
N GLU A 227 -13.13 -0.49 3.95
CA GLU A 227 -13.13 -1.05 2.59
C GLU A 227 -11.82 -1.80 2.29
N VAL A 228 -10.70 -1.38 2.88
CA VAL A 228 -9.37 -1.95 2.67
C VAL A 228 -8.72 -2.24 4.01
N LEU A 229 -8.41 -3.51 4.27
CA LEU A 229 -7.61 -3.98 5.37
C LEU A 229 -6.34 -4.62 4.80
N ASN A 230 -5.19 -4.01 5.07
CA ASN A 230 -3.89 -4.59 4.72
C ASN A 230 -2.96 -4.59 5.91
N ILE A 231 -2.80 -5.74 6.56
CA ILE A 231 -1.91 -5.87 7.71
C ILE A 231 -0.93 -7.00 7.48
N ASN A 232 0.36 -6.65 7.52
CA ASN A 232 1.41 -7.66 7.55
C ASN A 232 1.72 -8.04 9.00
N TYR A 233 2.29 -9.23 9.18
CA TYR A 233 2.71 -9.74 10.50
C TYR A 233 1.60 -9.87 11.56
N ILE A 234 0.34 -9.96 11.14
CA ILE A 234 -0.81 -10.32 11.98
C ILE A 234 -1.04 -11.84 11.94
N THR A 235 -1.54 -12.42 13.03
CA THR A 235 -1.99 -13.81 13.01
C THR A 235 -3.34 -13.94 12.29
N ILE A 236 -3.62 -15.13 11.77
CA ILE A 236 -4.88 -15.42 11.07
C ILE A 236 -6.09 -15.24 12.00
N TYR A 237 -5.94 -15.56 13.29
CA TYR A 237 -7.00 -15.40 14.28
C TYR A 237 -7.30 -13.91 14.54
N GLU A 238 -6.28 -13.09 14.74
CA GLU A 238 -6.47 -11.64 14.96
C GLU A 238 -7.09 -10.97 13.72
N ALA A 239 -6.64 -11.34 12.52
CA ALA A 239 -7.25 -10.88 11.27
C ALA A 239 -8.73 -11.25 11.18
N SER A 240 -9.12 -12.46 11.64
CA SER A 240 -10.51 -12.91 11.68
C SER A 240 -11.39 -12.01 12.55
N ILE A 241 -10.88 -11.57 13.72
CA ILE A 241 -11.59 -10.64 14.61
C ILE A 241 -11.79 -9.28 13.94
N MET A 242 -10.75 -8.75 13.28
CA MET A 242 -10.86 -7.46 12.57
C MET A 242 -11.86 -7.51 11.41
N ILE A 243 -11.93 -8.65 10.69
CA ILE A 243 -12.91 -8.88 9.63
C ILE A 243 -14.33 -8.89 10.19
N GLU A 244 -14.57 -9.58 11.30
CA GLU A 244 -15.87 -9.59 11.97
C GLU A 244 -16.32 -8.18 12.37
N ASN A 245 -15.38 -7.33 12.75
CA ASN A 245 -15.63 -5.95 13.18
C ASN A 245 -15.68 -4.90 12.04
N SER A 246 -15.61 -5.31 10.77
CA SER A 246 -15.43 -4.42 9.60
C SER A 246 -16.72 -3.84 8.99
N GLY A 247 -17.89 -4.12 9.58
CA GLY A 247 -19.19 -3.58 9.14
C GLY A 247 -19.67 -4.03 7.76
N GLY A 248 -19.01 -5.00 7.14
CA GLY A 248 -19.50 -5.66 5.93
C GLY A 248 -19.10 -5.03 4.59
N ARG A 249 -18.23 -4.01 4.61
CA ARG A 249 -17.88 -3.22 3.42
C ARG A 249 -16.50 -3.51 2.83
N LEU A 250 -15.79 -4.50 3.39
CA LEU A 250 -14.48 -4.90 2.92
C LEU A 250 -14.52 -5.34 1.45
N LYS A 251 -13.69 -4.68 0.65
CA LYS A 251 -13.37 -5.03 -0.73
C LYS A 251 -11.99 -5.68 -0.83
N GLU A 252 -11.11 -5.40 0.13
CA GLU A 252 -9.74 -5.89 0.10
C GLU A 252 -9.31 -6.34 1.48
N VAL A 253 -8.89 -7.60 1.56
CA VAL A 253 -8.21 -8.17 2.72
C VAL A 253 -6.90 -8.73 2.22
N LEU A 254 -5.85 -7.95 2.46
CA LEU A 254 -4.48 -8.31 2.14
C LEU A 254 -3.79 -8.59 3.46
N SER A 255 -3.29 -9.80 3.64
CA SER A 255 -2.52 -10.11 4.83
C SER A 255 -1.37 -10.98 4.45
N LYS A 256 -0.21 -10.65 5.02
CA LYS A 256 0.97 -11.50 5.05
C LYS A 256 1.00 -12.16 6.42
N PRO A 257 0.38 -13.35 6.58
CA PRO A 257 0.36 -14.01 7.87
C PRO A 257 1.79 -14.32 8.30
N TYR A 258 2.12 -14.03 9.55
CA TYR A 258 3.46 -14.29 10.07
C TYR A 258 3.72 -15.80 10.17
N TYR A 259 4.40 -16.36 9.17
CA TYR A 259 4.70 -17.80 9.11
C TYR A 259 5.68 -18.29 10.19
N ARG A 260 6.34 -17.37 10.92
CA ARG A 260 7.40 -17.73 11.89
C ARG A 260 6.88 -18.13 13.27
N LEU A 261 5.61 -17.90 13.60
CA LEU A 261 5.04 -18.44 14.82
C LEU A 261 4.36 -19.76 14.50
N TYR A 262 4.99 -20.83 14.98
CA TYR A 262 4.53 -22.21 15.01
C TYR A 262 3.21 -22.34 15.79
N ASN A 263 2.13 -21.76 15.27
CA ASN A 263 0.82 -21.94 15.88
C ASN A 263 0.36 -23.37 15.60
N CYS A 264 0.21 -24.14 16.68
CA CYS A 264 -0.40 -25.46 16.70
C CYS A 264 -1.81 -25.47 16.06
N ASP A 265 -2.43 -24.29 15.90
CA ASP A 265 -3.84 -24.14 15.52
C ASP A 265 -4.06 -23.48 14.15
N PHE A 266 -3.09 -23.54 13.22
CA PHE A 266 -3.25 -22.96 11.87
C PHE A 266 -4.51 -23.46 11.16
N ASP A 267 -4.80 -24.76 11.22
CA ASP A 267 -5.96 -25.33 10.53
C ASP A 267 -7.28 -24.81 11.12
N GLU A 268 -7.39 -24.69 12.44
CA GLU A 268 -8.59 -24.12 13.08
C GLU A 268 -8.72 -22.60 12.82
N SER A 269 -7.60 -21.88 12.90
CA SER A 269 -7.56 -20.44 12.65
C SER A 269 -7.91 -20.11 11.20
N SER A 270 -7.34 -20.84 10.22
CA SER A 270 -7.62 -20.63 8.80
C SER A 270 -9.04 -21.04 8.43
N LEU A 271 -9.58 -22.10 9.03
CA LEU A 271 -11.00 -22.45 8.87
C LEU A 271 -11.92 -21.35 9.40
N THR A 272 -11.61 -20.81 10.58
CA THR A 272 -12.35 -19.68 11.18
C THR A 272 -12.26 -18.43 10.31
N PHE A 273 -11.07 -18.14 9.77
CA PHE A 273 -10.84 -17.02 8.88
C PHE A 273 -11.68 -17.10 7.60
N ILE A 274 -11.71 -18.26 6.93
CA ILE A 274 -12.55 -18.48 5.74
C ILE A 274 -14.04 -18.24 6.08
N ARG A 275 -14.51 -18.74 7.23
CA ARG A 275 -15.88 -18.52 7.71
C ARG A 275 -16.20 -17.05 7.91
N LYS A 276 -15.35 -16.33 8.65
CA LYS A 276 -15.55 -14.90 8.90
C LYS A 276 -15.55 -14.08 7.62
N ILE A 277 -14.73 -14.42 6.63
CA ILE A 277 -14.74 -13.76 5.32
C ILE A 277 -16.09 -13.95 4.61
N HIS A 278 -16.59 -15.18 4.47
CA HIS A 278 -17.82 -15.38 3.70
C HIS A 278 -19.08 -14.95 4.46
N GLU A 279 -19.04 -14.91 5.79
CA GLU A 279 -20.11 -14.36 6.63
C GLU A 279 -20.18 -12.83 6.59
N ASN A 280 -19.02 -12.15 6.55
CA ASN A 280 -18.95 -10.70 6.75
C ASN A 280 -18.50 -9.92 5.50
N CYS A 281 -17.93 -10.53 4.47
CA CYS A 281 -17.33 -9.81 3.33
C CYS A 281 -17.88 -10.26 1.95
N PRO A 282 -19.19 -10.17 1.70
CA PRO A 282 -19.77 -10.59 0.42
C PRO A 282 -19.29 -9.73 -0.76
N SER A 283 -18.81 -8.50 -0.51
CA SER A 283 -18.34 -7.57 -1.53
C SER A 283 -16.83 -7.65 -1.81
N ILE A 284 -16.12 -8.64 -1.27
CA ILE A 284 -14.67 -8.78 -1.42
C ILE A 284 -14.26 -8.90 -2.90
N GLU A 285 -13.22 -8.17 -3.28
CA GLU A 285 -12.65 -8.13 -4.63
C GLU A 285 -11.21 -8.66 -4.67
N ARG A 286 -10.41 -8.39 -3.64
CA ARG A 286 -9.00 -8.87 -3.53
C ARG A 286 -8.80 -9.54 -2.18
N LEU A 287 -8.34 -10.79 -2.20
CA LEU A 287 -8.23 -11.61 -0.99
C LEU A 287 -6.90 -12.36 -0.95
N SER A 288 -6.15 -12.17 0.14
CA SER A 288 -5.12 -13.10 0.60
C SER A 288 -5.75 -14.09 1.57
N LEU A 289 -5.79 -15.36 1.20
CA LEU A 289 -6.49 -16.42 1.94
C LEU A 289 -5.50 -17.42 2.52
N ALA A 290 -5.42 -17.47 3.85
CA ALA A 290 -4.77 -18.59 4.54
C ALA A 290 -5.62 -19.86 4.34
N PHE A 291 -4.99 -20.92 3.84
CA PHE A 291 -5.69 -22.11 3.36
C PHE A 291 -4.93 -23.39 3.72
N SER A 292 -5.64 -24.40 4.21
CA SER A 292 -5.14 -25.75 4.46
C SER A 292 -5.82 -26.76 3.53
N SER A 293 -5.18 -27.90 3.28
CA SER A 293 -5.66 -28.89 2.31
C SER A 293 -6.75 -29.85 2.85
N SER A 294 -7.32 -29.57 4.02
CA SER A 294 -8.33 -30.43 4.62
C SER A 294 -9.68 -30.36 3.88
N LYS A 295 -10.49 -31.43 3.96
CA LYS A 295 -11.82 -31.48 3.34
C LYS A 295 -12.75 -30.36 3.83
N GLU A 296 -12.63 -29.98 5.09
CA GLU A 296 -13.41 -28.90 5.69
C GLU A 296 -13.05 -27.54 5.09
N HIS A 297 -11.76 -27.29 4.84
CA HIS A 297 -11.30 -26.06 4.19
C HIS A 297 -11.85 -25.93 2.77
N PHE A 298 -11.81 -27.00 1.98
CA PHE A 298 -12.44 -26.99 0.65
C PHE A 298 -13.96 -26.74 0.71
N THR A 299 -14.63 -27.25 1.75
CA THR A 299 -16.07 -27.05 1.94
C THR A 299 -16.39 -25.59 2.29
N GLU A 300 -15.64 -24.98 3.21
CA GLU A 300 -15.82 -23.56 3.56
C GLU A 300 -15.38 -22.63 2.42
N PHE A 301 -14.34 -22.99 1.68
CA PHE A 301 -13.91 -22.23 0.51
C PHE A 301 -14.92 -22.29 -0.64
N GLU A 302 -15.60 -23.43 -0.83
CA GLU A 302 -16.73 -23.51 -1.75
C GLU A 302 -17.84 -22.51 -1.37
N LYS A 303 -18.18 -22.39 -0.07
CA LYS A 303 -19.15 -21.39 0.41
C LYS A 303 -18.65 -19.96 0.14
N LEU A 304 -17.38 -19.69 0.43
CA LEU A 304 -16.76 -18.40 0.16
C LEU A 304 -16.87 -18.01 -1.31
N LEU A 305 -16.49 -18.90 -2.23
CA LEU A 305 -16.60 -18.62 -3.67
C LEU A 305 -18.04 -18.39 -4.11
N ASN A 306 -19.01 -19.09 -3.52
CA ASN A 306 -20.43 -18.90 -3.81
C ASN A 306 -20.96 -17.54 -3.30
N VAL A 307 -20.53 -17.07 -2.14
CA VAL A 307 -20.98 -15.79 -1.56
C VAL A 307 -20.26 -14.60 -2.21
N CYS A 308 -18.94 -14.69 -2.36
CA CYS A 308 -18.05 -13.60 -2.76
C CYS A 308 -17.93 -13.45 -4.29
N GLN A 309 -19.05 -13.18 -4.98
CA GLN A 309 -19.10 -13.11 -6.45
C GLN A 309 -18.37 -11.90 -7.08
N ASN A 310 -17.92 -10.95 -6.25
CA ASN A 310 -17.13 -9.80 -6.70
C ASN A 310 -15.62 -10.07 -6.73
N LEU A 311 -15.18 -11.27 -6.34
CA LEU A 311 -13.77 -11.62 -6.26
C LEU A 311 -13.10 -11.53 -7.64
N LYS A 312 -12.03 -10.73 -7.70
CA LYS A 312 -11.22 -10.46 -8.90
C LYS A 312 -9.82 -11.02 -8.77
N SER A 313 -9.24 -10.99 -7.57
CA SER A 313 -7.90 -11.52 -7.30
C SER A 313 -7.86 -12.34 -6.01
N LEU A 314 -7.26 -13.52 -6.09
CA LEU A 314 -7.12 -14.45 -4.98
C LEU A 314 -5.67 -14.91 -4.86
N LEU A 315 -5.07 -14.71 -3.69
CA LEU A 315 -3.80 -15.30 -3.27
C LEU A 315 -4.07 -16.41 -2.26
N LEU A 316 -3.61 -17.62 -2.56
CA LEU A 316 -3.68 -18.76 -1.65
C LEU A 316 -2.36 -18.92 -0.89
N ILE A 317 -2.45 -18.82 0.43
CA ILE A 317 -1.34 -18.90 1.35
C ILE A 317 -1.46 -20.20 2.16
N ILE A 318 -0.52 -21.14 1.98
CA ILE A 318 -0.59 -22.45 2.63
C ILE A 318 0.48 -22.57 3.71
N LYS A 319 0.15 -23.26 4.81
CA LYS A 319 1.11 -23.69 5.81
C LYS A 319 2.13 -24.64 5.18
N ASN A 320 3.42 -24.32 5.36
CA ASN A 320 4.51 -25.25 5.10
C ASN A 320 4.45 -26.39 6.13
N THR A 321 3.71 -27.45 5.82
CA THR A 321 3.80 -28.73 6.50
C THR A 321 5.09 -29.42 6.05
N ASP A 322 5.79 -30.08 7.00
CA ASP A 322 7.13 -30.64 6.80
C ASP A 322 7.35 -31.25 5.40
N LYS A 323 8.56 -31.04 4.85
CA LYS A 323 9.05 -31.41 3.50
C LYS A 323 8.77 -32.87 3.05
N ASN A 324 8.25 -33.70 3.93
CA ASN A 324 7.88 -35.09 3.70
C ASN A 324 6.43 -35.25 3.22
N GLU A 325 5.63 -34.18 3.12
CA GLU A 325 4.35 -34.24 2.39
C GLU A 325 4.61 -34.46 0.89
N ILE A 326 4.32 -35.69 0.48
CA ILE A 326 4.57 -36.30 -0.83
C ILE A 326 3.99 -35.39 -1.92
N GLU A 327 4.77 -35.11 -2.98
CA GLU A 327 4.34 -34.28 -4.12
C GLU A 327 2.97 -34.69 -4.71
N GLU A 328 2.64 -35.98 -4.58
CA GLU A 328 1.33 -36.56 -4.92
C GLU A 328 0.17 -35.88 -4.17
N LYS A 329 0.33 -35.60 -2.87
CA LYS A 329 -0.69 -34.88 -2.08
C LYS A 329 -0.85 -33.44 -2.57
N ASN A 330 0.26 -32.76 -2.91
CA ASN A 330 0.21 -31.40 -3.46
C ASN A 330 -0.48 -31.35 -4.81
N LEU A 331 -0.26 -32.36 -5.66
CA LEU A 331 -0.96 -32.55 -6.94
C LEU A 331 -2.46 -32.85 -6.72
N GLU A 332 -2.80 -33.78 -5.83
CA GLU A 332 -4.19 -34.11 -5.51
C GLU A 332 -4.97 -32.89 -5.00
N ASN A 333 -4.33 -32.09 -4.14
CA ASN A 333 -4.90 -30.85 -3.62
C ASN A 333 -5.08 -29.81 -4.72
N GLY A 334 -4.10 -29.67 -5.61
CA GLY A 334 -4.20 -28.79 -6.78
C GLY A 334 -5.35 -29.19 -7.71
N ASP A 335 -5.52 -30.49 -7.95
CA ASP A 335 -6.62 -31.03 -8.76
C ASP A 335 -7.98 -30.73 -8.15
N LYS A 336 -8.11 -30.90 -6.82
CA LYS A 336 -9.34 -30.54 -6.08
C LYS A 336 -9.63 -29.05 -6.19
N LEU A 337 -8.62 -28.20 -6.04
CA LEU A 337 -8.75 -26.75 -6.17
C LEU A 337 -9.23 -26.35 -7.57
N LEU A 338 -8.59 -26.84 -8.63
CA LEU A 338 -8.98 -26.52 -10.00
C LEU A 338 -10.40 -26.99 -10.31
N LYS A 339 -10.78 -28.20 -9.89
CA LYS A 339 -12.16 -28.72 -10.04
C LYS A 339 -13.18 -27.84 -9.32
N LEU A 340 -12.85 -27.37 -8.12
CA LEU A 340 -13.70 -26.47 -7.37
C LEU A 340 -13.85 -25.11 -8.08
N LEU A 341 -12.75 -24.53 -8.56
CA LEU A 341 -12.77 -23.26 -9.30
C LEU A 341 -13.62 -23.36 -10.58
N ILE A 342 -13.56 -24.47 -11.32
CA ILE A 342 -14.44 -24.68 -12.49
C ILE A 342 -15.92 -24.65 -12.10
N LYS A 343 -16.25 -25.17 -10.91
CA LYS A 343 -17.62 -25.33 -10.43
C LYS A 343 -18.18 -24.03 -9.86
N THR A 344 -17.41 -23.31 -9.05
CA THR A 344 -17.92 -22.23 -8.19
C THR A 344 -17.17 -20.91 -8.28
N ALA A 345 -16.06 -20.82 -9.02
CA ALA A 345 -15.33 -19.56 -9.10
C ALA A 345 -16.20 -18.44 -9.70
N PRO A 346 -16.12 -17.22 -9.15
CA PRO A 346 -16.76 -16.06 -9.74
C PRO A 346 -16.27 -15.82 -11.17
N THR A 347 -17.18 -15.46 -12.07
CA THR A 347 -16.86 -15.14 -13.47
C THR A 347 -15.90 -13.95 -13.62
N ASN A 348 -15.87 -13.09 -12.60
CA ASN A 348 -15.00 -11.93 -12.49
C ASN A 348 -13.58 -12.23 -11.98
N LEU A 349 -13.28 -13.48 -11.61
CA LEU A 349 -11.94 -13.86 -11.17
C LEU A 349 -10.96 -13.69 -12.33
N ARG A 350 -9.99 -12.80 -12.14
CA ARG A 350 -8.99 -12.39 -13.14
C ARG A 350 -7.58 -12.74 -12.73
N GLU A 351 -7.32 -12.96 -11.45
CA GLU A 351 -5.99 -13.27 -10.96
C GLU A 351 -6.04 -14.38 -9.91
N LEU A 352 -5.18 -15.38 -10.09
CA LEU A 352 -4.95 -16.45 -9.13
C LEU A 352 -3.46 -16.52 -8.81
N ARG A 353 -3.12 -16.38 -7.52
CA ARG A 353 -1.75 -16.47 -7.02
C ARG A 353 -1.59 -17.63 -6.06
N PHE A 354 -0.50 -18.37 -6.17
CA PHE A 354 -0.27 -19.56 -5.35
C PHE A 354 1.22 -19.91 -5.28
N PHE A 355 1.62 -20.52 -4.16
CA PHE A 355 2.99 -20.97 -3.92
C PHE A 355 3.18 -22.46 -4.27
N ASN A 356 4.41 -22.94 -4.10
CA ASN A 356 4.89 -24.31 -4.40
C ASN A 356 4.19 -25.47 -3.67
N TYR A 357 3.30 -25.18 -2.72
CA TYR A 357 2.50 -26.19 -2.01
C TYR A 357 1.21 -26.56 -2.76
N PHE A 358 0.80 -25.78 -3.78
CA PHE A 358 -0.22 -26.18 -4.75
C PHE A 358 0.45 -26.45 -6.09
N LYS A 359 0.49 -27.73 -6.49
CA LYS A 359 0.98 -28.14 -7.80
C LYS A 359 -0.19 -28.60 -8.66
N PHE A 360 -0.19 -28.25 -9.93
CA PHE A 360 -1.16 -28.73 -10.89
C PHE A 360 -0.46 -29.69 -11.83
N SER A 361 -1.02 -30.89 -12.00
CA SER A 361 -0.55 -31.76 -13.07
C SER A 361 -0.80 -31.08 -14.43
N LEU A 362 0.00 -31.43 -15.44
CA LEU A 362 -0.20 -30.90 -16.80
C LEU A 362 -1.62 -31.19 -17.30
N GLU A 363 -2.13 -32.39 -17.03
CA GLU A 363 -3.46 -32.85 -17.44
C GLU A 363 -4.57 -32.06 -16.75
N SER A 364 -4.48 -31.89 -15.42
CA SER A 364 -5.47 -31.14 -14.64
C SER A 364 -5.48 -29.66 -14.99
N LEU A 365 -4.31 -29.07 -15.24
CA LEU A 365 -4.21 -27.69 -15.71
C LEU A 365 -4.84 -27.53 -17.10
N GLU A 366 -4.58 -28.47 -18.03
CA GLU A 366 -5.22 -28.43 -19.35
C GLU A 366 -6.74 -28.58 -19.23
N GLU A 367 -7.23 -29.52 -18.43
CA GLU A 367 -8.66 -29.71 -18.18
C GLU A 367 -9.32 -28.44 -17.63
N PHE A 368 -8.65 -27.79 -16.66
CA PHE A 368 -9.09 -26.51 -16.11
C PHE A 368 -9.19 -25.43 -17.18
N LEU A 369 -8.14 -25.22 -17.97
CA LEU A 369 -8.11 -24.18 -18.99
C LEU A 369 -9.12 -24.42 -20.13
N VAL A 370 -9.43 -25.68 -20.46
CA VAL A 370 -10.49 -26.03 -21.42
C VAL A 370 -11.87 -25.67 -20.87
N LYS A 371 -12.10 -25.92 -19.57
CA LYS A 371 -13.42 -25.74 -18.94
C LYS A 371 -13.62 -24.35 -18.35
N TRP A 372 -12.59 -23.53 -18.28
CA TRP A 372 -12.66 -22.18 -17.73
C TRP A 372 -13.61 -21.30 -18.54
N LYS A 373 -14.61 -20.74 -17.86
CA LYS A 373 -15.64 -19.87 -18.47
C LYS A 373 -15.59 -18.43 -17.94
N GLY A 374 -14.63 -18.12 -17.07
CA GLY A 374 -14.47 -16.79 -16.49
C GLY A 374 -13.75 -15.82 -17.43
N CYS A 375 -13.43 -14.64 -16.90
CA CYS A 375 -12.55 -13.69 -17.57
C CYS A 375 -11.17 -14.31 -17.87
N ALA A 376 -10.44 -13.72 -18.83
CA ALA A 376 -9.06 -14.12 -19.11
C ALA A 376 -8.23 -14.05 -17.81
N LEU A 377 -7.63 -15.18 -17.42
CA LEU A 377 -7.02 -15.37 -16.12
C LEU A 377 -5.53 -15.06 -16.16
N SER A 378 -5.05 -14.27 -15.21
CA SER A 378 -3.65 -14.10 -14.88
C SER A 378 -3.27 -15.05 -13.75
N MET A 379 -2.19 -15.81 -13.92
CA MET A 379 -1.68 -16.74 -12.90
C MET A 379 -0.27 -16.34 -12.49
N LEU A 380 -0.02 -16.28 -11.19
CA LEU A 380 1.27 -15.90 -10.63
C LEU A 380 1.71 -16.93 -9.59
N THR A 381 2.91 -17.46 -9.73
CA THR A 381 3.42 -18.49 -8.82
C THR A 381 4.91 -18.35 -8.58
N SER A 382 5.40 -18.95 -7.50
CA SER A 382 6.83 -19.07 -7.21
C SER A 382 7.40 -20.45 -7.54
N ASP A 383 6.58 -21.36 -8.07
CA ASP A 383 7.02 -22.72 -8.38
C ASP A 383 7.63 -22.81 -9.79
N THR A 384 8.90 -23.17 -9.84
CA THR A 384 9.68 -23.25 -11.08
C THR A 384 9.29 -24.45 -11.97
N ILE A 385 8.46 -25.40 -11.49
CA ILE A 385 7.96 -26.49 -12.34
C ILE A 385 7.25 -25.97 -13.59
N TYR A 386 6.54 -24.84 -13.47
CA TYR A 386 5.79 -24.23 -14.56
C TYR A 386 6.68 -23.56 -15.61
N GLU A 387 7.98 -23.41 -15.33
CA GLU A 387 8.96 -23.00 -16.32
C GLU A 387 9.40 -24.14 -17.25
N GLY A 388 8.99 -25.38 -16.95
CA GLY A 388 9.26 -26.55 -17.77
C GLY A 388 8.65 -26.45 -19.16
N VAL A 389 9.30 -27.09 -20.14
CA VAL A 389 8.97 -26.99 -21.57
C VAL A 389 7.50 -27.37 -21.85
N ASN A 390 6.99 -28.41 -21.20
CA ASN A 390 5.62 -28.88 -21.40
C ASN A 390 4.59 -27.88 -20.86
N TYR A 391 4.80 -27.35 -19.64
CA TYR A 391 3.94 -26.31 -19.07
C TYR A 391 3.96 -25.02 -19.91
N LYS A 392 5.14 -24.54 -20.33
CA LYS A 392 5.26 -23.37 -21.21
C LYS A 392 4.50 -23.55 -22.53
N LYS A 393 4.58 -24.73 -23.15
CA LYS A 393 3.81 -25.05 -24.37
C LYS A 393 2.31 -24.99 -24.12
N LEU A 394 1.83 -25.61 -23.04
CA LEU A 394 0.42 -25.58 -22.66
C LEU A 394 -0.06 -24.16 -22.38
N ILE A 395 0.64 -23.42 -21.53
CA ILE A 395 0.33 -22.04 -21.16
C ILE A 395 0.28 -21.14 -22.40
N ASN A 396 1.28 -21.22 -23.30
CA ASN A 396 1.30 -20.41 -24.53
C ASN A 396 0.14 -20.73 -25.47
N LYS A 397 -0.27 -22.01 -25.58
CA LYS A 397 -1.46 -22.41 -26.33
C LYS A 397 -2.71 -21.69 -25.80
N TYR A 398 -2.91 -21.64 -24.47
CA TYR A 398 -4.07 -20.99 -23.87
C TYR A 398 -3.96 -19.46 -23.74
N LYS A 399 -2.74 -18.89 -23.77
CA LYS A 399 -2.52 -17.45 -23.98
C LYS A 399 -3.00 -17.02 -25.37
N ASN A 400 -2.61 -17.78 -26.42
CA ASN A 400 -3.04 -17.49 -27.79
C ASN A 400 -4.56 -17.63 -27.98
N ASN A 401 -5.21 -18.52 -27.23
CA ASN A 401 -6.66 -18.68 -27.24
C ASN A 401 -7.41 -17.63 -26.40
N GLY A 402 -6.70 -16.72 -25.72
CA GLY A 402 -7.29 -15.67 -24.89
C GLY A 402 -7.85 -16.13 -23.53
N VAL A 403 -7.63 -17.40 -23.15
CA VAL A 403 -8.07 -17.94 -21.85
C VAL A 403 -7.13 -17.48 -20.73
N ILE A 404 -5.82 -17.50 -20.99
CA ILE A 404 -4.81 -16.95 -20.09
C ILE A 404 -4.45 -15.56 -20.57
N LYS A 405 -4.57 -14.56 -19.68
CA LYS A 405 -4.05 -13.22 -19.94
C LYS A 405 -2.54 -13.19 -19.74
N ASP A 406 -2.07 -13.62 -18.56
CA ASP A 406 -0.65 -13.79 -18.30
C ASP A 406 -0.37 -14.96 -17.35
N PHE A 407 0.84 -15.48 -17.40
CA PHE A 407 1.33 -16.51 -16.49
C PHE A 407 2.81 -16.22 -16.24
N ARG A 408 3.19 -15.99 -14.99
CA ARG A 408 4.58 -15.74 -14.60
C ARG A 408 5.00 -16.58 -13.40
N CYS A 409 6.26 -17.02 -13.43
CA CYS A 409 6.96 -17.53 -12.28
C CYS A 409 7.82 -16.39 -11.72
N GLU A 410 7.60 -16.01 -10.46
CA GLU A 410 8.24 -14.87 -9.83
C GLU A 410 8.80 -15.24 -8.45
N SER A 411 9.56 -14.34 -7.83
CA SER A 411 10.03 -14.52 -6.46
C SER A 411 8.85 -14.64 -5.48
N PHE A 412 9.05 -15.31 -4.34
CA PHE A 412 8.05 -15.41 -3.28
C PHE A 412 7.49 -14.02 -2.89
N MET A 413 8.37 -13.02 -2.78
CA MET A 413 8.01 -11.64 -2.43
C MET A 413 7.08 -10.99 -3.46
N ASN A 414 7.33 -11.22 -4.76
CA ASN A 414 6.49 -10.68 -5.85
C ASN A 414 5.12 -11.37 -5.90
N VAL A 415 5.06 -12.69 -5.65
CA VAL A 415 3.79 -13.44 -5.63
C VAL A 415 2.91 -12.95 -4.48
N GLU A 416 3.51 -12.79 -3.30
CA GLU A 416 2.83 -12.35 -2.08
C GLU A 416 2.38 -10.89 -2.14
N ASP A 417 3.13 -10.01 -2.82
CA ASP A 417 2.72 -8.62 -3.02
C ASP A 417 1.58 -8.50 -4.04
N MET A 418 0.36 -8.44 -3.53
CA MET A 418 -0.86 -8.24 -4.32
C MET A 418 -0.92 -6.89 -5.08
N ASN A 419 0.05 -5.99 -4.88
CA ASN A 419 0.22 -4.78 -5.69
C ASN A 419 1.17 -4.99 -6.88
N PHE A 420 1.98 -6.06 -6.90
CA PHE A 420 2.77 -6.46 -8.06
C PHE A 420 1.84 -6.78 -9.22
N ARG A 421 2.07 -6.20 -10.41
CA ARG A 421 1.17 -6.32 -11.56
C ARG A 421 1.79 -7.17 -12.67
N ILE A 422 0.97 -8.04 -13.28
CA ILE A 422 1.33 -8.85 -14.45
C ILE A 422 0.46 -8.56 -15.68
#